data_AF-A0A8J4PPG9-F1
#
_entry.id   AF-A0A8J4PPG9-F1
#
_cell.length_a   1.000
_cell.length_b   1.000
_cell.length_c   1.000
_cell.angle_alpha   90.00
_cell.angle_beta   90.00
_cell.angle_gamma   90.00
#
_symmetry.space_group_name_H-M   'P 1'
#
loop_
_entity.id
_entity.type
_entity.pdbx_description
1 polymer ?
#
loop_
_entity_poly.entity_id
_entity_poly.type
_entity_poly.pdbx_seq_one_letter_code
_entity_poly.pdbx_strand_id
1 'polypeptide(L)'
;MISSIVKHTSNKNSVLYNSLINSTQYQIRTYAKQAPAAAAAATTPVVDEPRGPKEIIEDTRSNGVKLFEKFKIPRIFDHGDPKLKEFQHLMKCANERIQHKDAEKNQDNTNTAGAYQGKFRLTSSVIIERFPSLVPLPNEYEQKYLDSCERLEELIRREPIHMMSLVEDLPEMKEDDTKDQSNTQADELEEDFTNYTPEPRTTQDDIQQNTQSLNRHLDKSLYLIIQKAGSRYTWQFPSTNWVNGESIKNTAERALRDSCGSSWKYWIPSQSPCGVFKYRVESELQDLLKAEGIKEFFFRSHYFGGDLKFNSKIVLDYKWVSKEELKDYLDEEYYESVVQFIYDDCYYGYI
;
A
#
# COMPACT_ATOMS: atom_id res chain seq x y z
N MET A 1 15.48 80.08 12.59
CA MET A 1 16.18 80.73 11.45
C MET A 1 16.11 79.79 10.26
N ILE A 2 15.70 80.36 9.13
CA ILE A 2 15.48 79.73 7.83
C ILE A 2 16.82 79.60 7.08
N SER A 3 17.05 78.48 6.38
CA SER A 3 17.61 78.40 5.01
C SER A 3 17.94 76.93 4.69
N SER A 4 17.16 76.21 3.88
CA SER A 4 17.33 76.01 2.42
C SER A 4 18.70 75.39 2.05
N ILE A 5 18.76 74.26 1.34
CA ILE A 5 18.65 74.21 -0.13
C ILE A 5 18.41 72.76 -0.59
N VAL A 6 17.53 72.60 -1.58
CA VAL A 6 17.29 71.39 -2.38
C VAL A 6 17.90 71.60 -3.77
N LYS A 7 18.29 70.50 -4.42
CA LYS A 7 18.52 70.22 -5.86
C LYS A 7 19.99 70.06 -6.28
N HIS A 8 20.39 68.83 -6.64
CA HIS A 8 20.39 68.40 -8.05
C HIS A 8 20.61 66.90 -8.20
N THR A 9 19.88 66.34 -9.15
CA THR A 9 19.90 64.97 -9.68
C THR A 9 21.04 64.78 -10.70
N SER A 10 21.55 63.55 -10.84
CA SER A 10 21.63 62.79 -12.13
C SER A 10 22.80 61.79 -12.23
N ASN A 11 22.42 60.54 -12.50
CA ASN A 11 23.02 59.53 -13.40
C ASN A 11 24.15 58.54 -12.98
N LYS A 12 23.71 57.26 -12.97
CA LYS A 12 24.19 56.07 -13.74
C LYS A 12 25.38 55.24 -13.21
N ASN A 13 25.06 53.98 -12.87
CA ASN A 13 25.59 52.69 -13.41
C ASN A 13 25.23 51.58 -12.39
N SER A 14 24.34 50.61 -12.59
CA SER A 14 24.33 49.43 -13.49
C SER A 14 25.58 48.53 -13.40
N VAL A 15 25.63 47.61 -12.43
CA VAL A 15 26.42 46.35 -12.53
C VAL A 15 25.75 45.20 -11.72
N LEU A 16 25.13 44.28 -12.46
CA LEU A 16 25.14 42.81 -12.37
C LEU A 16 25.11 42.11 -11.00
N TYR A 17 23.97 41.45 -10.71
CA TYR A 17 23.90 40.23 -9.91
C TYR A 17 24.09 39.02 -10.84
N ASN A 18 25.12 38.19 -10.63
CA ASN A 18 25.21 36.84 -11.17
C ASN A 18 26.32 36.03 -10.47
N SER A 19 26.10 34.72 -10.38
CA SER A 19 26.90 33.64 -9.75
C SER A 19 26.66 33.51 -8.24
N LEU A 20 26.02 32.46 -7.72
CA LEU A 20 26.36 31.04 -7.86
C LEU A 20 25.10 30.15 -7.89
N ILE A 21 24.73 29.65 -9.08
CA ILE A 21 23.91 28.45 -9.25
C ILE A 21 24.76 27.53 -10.13
N ASN A 22 25.52 26.64 -9.50
CA ASN A 22 26.22 25.57 -10.21
C ASN A 22 25.23 24.41 -10.39
N SER A 23 24.58 24.40 -11.55
CA SER A 23 23.86 23.27 -12.09
C SER A 23 24.85 22.24 -12.63
N THR A 24 24.91 21.06 -12.04
CA THR A 24 25.51 19.88 -12.66
C THR A 24 24.55 19.32 -13.70
N GLN A 25 24.73 19.73 -14.95
CA GLN A 25 24.05 19.14 -16.11
C GLN A 25 24.69 17.79 -16.44
N TYR A 26 23.92 16.71 -16.30
CA TYR A 26 24.25 15.40 -16.89
C TYR A 26 24.06 15.48 -18.41
N GLN A 27 25.16 15.36 -19.16
CA GLN A 27 25.16 15.25 -20.61
C GLN A 27 24.70 13.84 -21.03
N ILE A 28 23.53 13.74 -21.64
CA ILE A 28 23.09 12.53 -22.35
C ILE A 28 23.81 12.50 -23.70
N ARG A 29 24.80 11.62 -23.86
CA ARG A 29 25.40 11.30 -25.16
C ARG A 29 24.42 10.46 -25.98
N THR A 30 23.84 11.05 -27.02
CA THR A 30 23.11 10.33 -28.06
C THR A 30 24.11 9.83 -29.11
N TYR A 31 24.22 8.52 -29.27
CA TYR A 31 24.92 7.90 -30.39
C TYR A 31 23.94 7.66 -31.53
N ALA A 32 24.25 8.19 -32.72
CA ALA A 32 23.47 7.94 -33.93
C ALA A 32 24.21 7.00 -34.89
N LYS A 33 23.60 5.82 -35.07
CA LYS A 33 23.55 4.91 -36.24
C LYS A 33 24.81 4.22 -36.77
N GLN A 34 24.71 2.90 -36.93
CA GLN A 34 24.43 2.27 -38.24
C GLN A 34 23.97 0.80 -38.03
N ALA A 35 22.85 0.41 -38.67
CA ALA A 35 22.45 -0.99 -38.86
C ALA A 35 21.96 -1.15 -40.31
N PRO A 36 22.27 -2.27 -40.99
CA PRO A 36 22.11 -2.39 -42.44
C PRO A 36 20.73 -2.86 -42.90
N ALA A 37 20.61 -2.82 -44.23
CA ALA A 37 19.44 -2.88 -45.08
C ALA A 37 18.53 -4.12 -45.02
N ALA A 38 17.24 -3.82 -45.27
CA ALA A 38 16.31 -4.51 -46.18
C ALA A 38 15.67 -5.86 -45.77
N ALA A 39 14.37 -5.80 -45.46
CA ALA A 39 13.36 -6.64 -46.10
C ALA A 39 12.01 -5.89 -46.08
N ALA A 40 11.48 -5.62 -47.27
CA ALA A 40 10.28 -4.84 -47.51
C ALA A 40 9.01 -5.69 -47.38
N ALA A 41 8.00 -5.17 -46.68
CA ALA A 41 6.61 -5.60 -46.84
C ALA A 41 5.70 -4.37 -46.73
N ALA A 42 4.85 -4.21 -47.75
CA ALA A 42 4.14 -2.99 -48.11
C ALA A 42 3.01 -2.63 -47.14
N THR A 43 2.89 -1.34 -46.84
CA THR A 43 1.65 -0.73 -46.35
C THR A 43 1.47 0.63 -47.03
N THR A 44 0.30 0.84 -47.61
CA THR A 44 -0.10 1.98 -48.45
C THR A 44 -0.02 3.33 -47.70
N PRO A 45 0.40 4.44 -48.35
CA PRO A 45 0.52 5.73 -47.70
C PRO A 45 -0.85 6.43 -47.62
N VAL A 46 -1.26 6.83 -46.43
CA VAL A 46 -2.31 7.84 -46.22
C VAL A 46 -1.64 9.21 -46.31
N VAL A 47 -2.13 10.06 -47.21
CA VAL A 47 -1.63 11.42 -47.43
C VAL A 47 -2.12 12.31 -46.28
N ASP A 48 -1.21 12.71 -45.39
CA ASP A 48 -1.46 13.78 -44.41
C ASP A 48 -1.07 15.13 -45.01
N GLU A 49 -2.01 16.07 -45.05
CA GLU A 49 -1.76 17.47 -45.42
C GLU A 49 -0.86 18.17 -44.37
N PRO A 50 -0.01 19.13 -44.76
CA PRO A 50 0.90 19.79 -43.85
C PRO A 50 0.15 20.68 -42.85
N ARG A 51 0.13 20.26 -41.58
CA ARG A 51 -0.35 21.06 -40.45
C ARG A 51 0.58 22.26 -40.25
N GLY A 52 0.06 23.47 -40.46
CA GLY A 52 0.78 24.74 -40.24
C GLY A 52 1.25 24.95 -38.79
N PRO A 53 2.06 26.00 -38.53
CA PRO A 53 2.63 26.24 -37.21
C PRO A 53 1.52 26.48 -36.19
N LYS A 54 1.51 25.74 -35.08
CA LYS A 54 0.57 25.98 -33.98
C LYS A 54 0.96 27.28 -33.27
N GLU A 55 0.10 28.29 -33.35
CA GLU A 55 0.19 29.47 -32.50
C GLU A 55 0.14 29.04 -31.02
N ILE A 56 1.10 29.50 -30.23
CA ILE A 56 1.12 29.29 -28.79
C ILE A 56 0.10 30.28 -28.20
N ILE A 57 -1.11 29.79 -27.97
CA ILE A 57 -2.15 30.55 -27.27
C ILE A 57 -1.83 30.48 -25.78
N GLU A 58 -1.42 31.59 -25.18
CA GLU A 58 -1.23 31.68 -23.73
C GLU A 58 -2.59 31.55 -23.03
N ASP A 59 -2.77 30.46 -22.29
CA ASP A 59 -4.03 30.16 -21.61
C ASP A 59 -4.13 31.03 -20.34
N THR A 60 -4.97 32.08 -20.40
CA THR A 60 -5.14 33.09 -19.33
C THR A 60 -6.02 32.62 -18.16
N ARG A 61 -6.45 31.35 -18.15
CA ARG A 61 -7.32 30.78 -17.11
C ARG A 61 -6.61 30.60 -15.77
N SER A 62 -7.38 30.63 -14.67
CA SER A 62 -6.86 30.50 -13.31
C SER A 62 -6.18 29.14 -13.08
N ASN A 63 -5.15 29.13 -12.21
CA ASN A 63 -4.34 27.94 -11.94
C ASN A 63 -5.15 26.75 -11.42
N GLY A 64 -6.28 27.00 -10.73
CA GLY A 64 -7.17 25.94 -10.27
C GLY A 64 -7.79 25.15 -11.41
N VAL A 65 -8.30 25.83 -12.45
CA VAL A 65 -8.90 25.19 -13.63
C VAL A 65 -7.89 24.32 -14.37
N LYS A 66 -6.64 24.80 -14.48
CA LYS A 66 -5.52 24.05 -15.09
C LYS A 66 -5.15 22.81 -14.27
N LEU A 67 -5.24 22.89 -12.95
CA LEU A 67 -4.97 21.77 -12.05
C LEU A 67 -6.02 20.65 -12.20
N PHE A 68 -7.31 21.01 -12.25
CA PHE A 68 -8.41 20.05 -12.42
C PHE A 68 -8.46 19.39 -13.80
N GLU A 69 -7.84 19.98 -14.81
CA GLU A 69 -7.75 19.39 -16.15
C GLU A 69 -6.51 18.48 -16.27
N LYS A 70 -5.40 18.86 -15.62
CA LYS A 70 -4.16 18.07 -15.57
C LYS A 70 -4.30 16.79 -14.75
N PHE A 71 -4.99 16.87 -13.61
CA PHE A 71 -5.34 15.72 -12.80
C PHE A 71 -6.81 15.43 -13.05
N LYS A 72 -7.14 14.29 -13.67
CA LYS A 72 -8.53 13.84 -13.91
C LYS A 72 -9.24 13.52 -12.58
N ILE A 73 -9.37 14.51 -11.70
CA ILE A 73 -9.99 14.39 -10.40
C ILE A 73 -11.51 14.41 -10.65
N PRO A 74 -12.25 13.35 -10.28
CA PRO A 74 -13.68 13.33 -10.46
C PRO A 74 -14.31 14.46 -9.62
N ARG A 75 -14.96 15.42 -10.29
CA ARG A 75 -15.72 16.47 -9.65
C ARG A 75 -17.00 15.87 -9.07
N ILE A 76 -17.29 16.13 -7.80
CA ILE A 76 -18.57 15.78 -7.20
C ILE A 76 -19.63 16.71 -7.81
N PHE A 77 -20.62 16.13 -8.49
CA PHE A 77 -21.71 16.89 -9.10
C PHE A 77 -22.86 17.02 -8.10
N ASP A 78 -23.25 18.25 -7.78
CA ASP A 78 -24.49 18.51 -7.05
C ASP A 78 -25.71 18.23 -7.94
N HIS A 79 -26.85 17.88 -7.33
CA HIS A 79 -28.09 17.57 -8.06
C HIS A 79 -28.62 18.71 -8.95
N GLY A 80 -28.17 19.95 -8.73
CA GLY A 80 -28.54 21.13 -9.52
C GLY A 80 -27.59 21.50 -10.66
N ASP A 81 -26.47 20.80 -10.87
CA ASP A 81 -25.47 21.17 -11.88
C ASP A 81 -26.00 20.86 -13.31
N PRO A 82 -26.04 21.84 -14.24
CA PRO A 82 -26.52 21.62 -15.61
C PRO A 82 -25.74 20.55 -16.37
N LYS A 83 -24.46 20.31 -16.02
CA LYS A 83 -23.63 19.25 -16.64
C LYS A 83 -24.07 17.84 -16.25
N LEU A 84 -24.85 17.66 -15.17
CA LEU A 84 -25.34 16.36 -14.74
C LEU A 84 -26.18 15.68 -15.85
N LYS A 85 -26.95 16.46 -16.62
CA LYS A 85 -27.77 15.94 -17.74
C LYS A 85 -26.92 15.30 -18.84
N GLU A 86 -25.72 15.82 -19.10
CA GLU A 86 -24.79 15.25 -20.08
C GLU A 86 -24.22 13.92 -19.56
N PHE A 87 -23.95 13.82 -18.26
CA PHE A 87 -23.45 12.60 -17.63
C PHE A 87 -24.52 11.54 -17.35
N GLN A 88 -25.81 11.86 -17.36
CA GLN A 88 -26.90 10.88 -17.17
C GLN A 88 -26.83 9.75 -18.21
N HIS A 89 -26.52 10.06 -19.46
CA HIS A 89 -26.34 9.05 -20.51
C HIS A 89 -25.15 8.13 -20.19
N LEU A 90 -24.02 8.71 -19.76
CA LEU A 90 -22.82 7.95 -19.38
C LEU A 90 -23.07 7.07 -18.14
N MET A 91 -23.79 7.57 -17.14
CA MET A 91 -24.21 6.79 -15.96
C MET A 91 -25.14 5.64 -16.36
N LYS A 92 -26.05 5.88 -17.31
CA LYS A 92 -26.92 4.82 -17.84
C LYS A 92 -26.10 3.74 -18.56
N CYS A 93 -25.18 4.12 -19.45
CA CYS A 93 -24.29 3.16 -20.11
C CYS A 93 -23.37 2.42 -19.12
N ALA A 94 -22.91 3.08 -18.06
CA ALA A 94 -22.12 2.44 -17.01
C ALA A 94 -22.96 1.42 -16.23
N ASN A 95 -24.20 1.76 -15.87
CA ASN A 95 -25.13 0.84 -15.23
C ASN A 95 -25.48 -0.35 -16.15
N GLU A 96 -25.70 -0.11 -17.44
CA GLU A 96 -25.91 -1.17 -18.43
C GLU A 96 -24.69 -2.08 -18.53
N ARG A 97 -23.46 -1.55 -18.50
CA ARG A 97 -22.23 -2.37 -18.46
C ARG A 97 -22.10 -3.19 -17.18
N ILE A 98 -22.44 -2.62 -16.02
CA ILE A 98 -22.45 -3.35 -14.74
C ILE A 98 -23.47 -4.48 -14.81
N GLN A 99 -24.69 -4.19 -15.28
CA GLN A 99 -25.73 -5.20 -15.47
C GLN A 99 -25.34 -6.28 -16.47
N HIS A 100 -24.68 -5.93 -17.58
CA HIS A 100 -24.14 -6.89 -18.53
C HIS A 100 -23.06 -7.76 -17.91
N LYS A 101 -22.11 -7.19 -17.15
CA LYS A 101 -21.06 -7.94 -16.43
C LYS A 101 -21.66 -8.88 -15.38
N ASP A 102 -22.68 -8.40 -14.65
CA ASP A 102 -23.42 -9.21 -13.68
C ASP A 102 -24.26 -10.29 -14.37
N ALA A 103 -24.81 -10.01 -15.57
CA ALA A 103 -25.55 -10.97 -16.38
C ALA A 103 -24.64 -12.03 -17.00
N GLU A 104 -23.43 -11.68 -17.47
CA GLU A 104 -22.41 -12.61 -17.96
C GLU A 104 -21.96 -13.55 -16.84
N LYS A 105 -21.63 -13.02 -15.65
CA LYS A 105 -21.37 -13.82 -14.44
C LYS A 105 -22.56 -14.72 -14.05
N ASN A 106 -23.78 -14.28 -14.33
CA ASN A 106 -24.99 -15.06 -14.09
C ASN A 106 -25.30 -16.05 -15.23
N GLN A 107 -24.80 -15.87 -16.45
CA GLN A 107 -25.03 -16.76 -17.59
C GLN A 107 -24.15 -18.01 -17.53
N ASP A 108 -22.91 -17.89 -17.05
CA ASP A 108 -22.14 -19.04 -16.55
C ASP A 108 -22.91 -19.78 -15.43
N ASN A 109 -23.83 -19.07 -14.76
CA ASN A 109 -24.69 -19.62 -13.74
C ASN A 109 -26.05 -20.21 -14.22
N THR A 110 -26.53 -20.04 -15.46
CA THR A 110 -27.94 -20.40 -15.80
C THR A 110 -28.15 -21.66 -16.64
N ASN A 111 -27.11 -22.30 -17.20
CA ASN A 111 -27.32 -23.30 -18.25
C ASN A 111 -27.39 -24.78 -17.84
N THR A 112 -27.55 -25.10 -16.56
CA THR A 112 -27.85 -26.49 -16.16
C THR A 112 -28.86 -26.49 -15.01
N ALA A 113 -30.12 -26.77 -15.32
CA ALA A 113 -31.14 -27.13 -14.32
C ALA A 113 -30.78 -28.52 -13.75
N GLY A 114 -29.73 -28.57 -12.92
CA GLY A 114 -29.24 -29.78 -12.28
C GLY A 114 -30.08 -30.15 -11.06
N ALA A 115 -30.03 -31.41 -10.64
CA ALA A 115 -30.81 -31.95 -9.52
C ALA A 115 -30.60 -31.22 -8.17
N TYR A 116 -29.55 -30.40 -8.04
CA TYR A 116 -29.17 -29.69 -6.83
C TYR A 116 -29.28 -28.16 -6.90
N GLN A 117 -30.02 -27.62 -7.89
CA GLN A 117 -30.18 -26.19 -8.10
C GLN A 117 -30.58 -25.44 -6.80
N GLY A 118 -29.86 -24.37 -6.47
CA GLY A 118 -30.03 -23.54 -5.28
C GLY A 118 -29.43 -24.10 -3.99
N LYS A 119 -28.93 -25.34 -3.98
CA LYS A 119 -28.40 -25.99 -2.78
C LYS A 119 -26.89 -25.84 -2.69
N PHE A 120 -26.43 -25.15 -1.64
CA PHE A 120 -25.00 -24.91 -1.40
C PHE A 120 -24.55 -25.59 -0.10
N ARG A 121 -23.36 -26.20 -0.13
CA ARG A 121 -22.65 -26.61 1.08
C ARG A 121 -21.94 -25.40 1.68
N LEU A 122 -22.03 -25.28 3.01
CA LEU A 122 -21.40 -24.20 3.73
C LEU A 122 -20.03 -24.66 4.24
N THR A 123 -19.01 -23.84 4.02
CA THR A 123 -17.65 -24.04 4.52
C THR A 123 -17.24 -22.77 5.25
N SER A 124 -16.47 -22.91 6.32
CA SER A 124 -15.91 -21.76 7.03
C SER A 124 -14.39 -21.79 6.94
N SER A 125 -13.81 -20.64 6.65
CA SER A 125 -12.40 -20.44 6.41
C SER A 125 -11.89 -19.28 7.24
N VAL A 126 -10.62 -19.35 7.63
CA VAL A 126 -10.02 -18.34 8.50
C VAL A 126 -8.78 -17.74 7.86
N ILE A 127 -8.80 -16.42 7.70
CA ILE A 127 -7.64 -15.61 7.32
C ILE A 127 -6.91 -15.29 8.61
N ILE A 128 -5.76 -15.93 8.81
CA ILE A 128 -4.91 -15.67 9.98
C ILE A 128 -3.86 -14.66 9.57
N GLU A 129 -3.77 -13.56 10.30
CA GLU A 129 -2.76 -12.53 10.11
C GLU A 129 -1.83 -12.42 11.31
N ARG A 130 -0.53 -12.27 11.02
CA ARG A 130 0.47 -11.82 11.98
C ARG A 130 0.69 -10.33 11.75
N PHE A 131 0.49 -9.52 12.79
CA PHE A 131 0.70 -8.08 12.72
C PHE A 131 2.18 -7.73 12.52
N PRO A 132 2.49 -6.62 11.83
CA PRO A 132 3.86 -6.15 11.71
C PRO A 132 4.43 -5.86 13.09
N SER A 133 5.67 -6.31 13.33
CA SER A 133 6.41 -6.03 14.56
C SER A 133 7.22 -4.75 14.45
N LEU A 134 7.56 -4.33 13.23
CA LEU A 134 8.28 -3.10 12.95
C LEU A 134 7.35 -2.12 12.24
N VAL A 135 7.53 -0.84 12.50
CA VAL A 135 6.86 0.23 11.75
C VAL A 135 7.45 0.27 10.34
N PRO A 136 6.63 0.40 9.27
CA PRO A 136 7.14 0.56 7.91
C PRO A 136 8.04 1.79 7.80
N LEU A 137 8.98 1.77 6.85
CA LEU A 137 9.83 2.93 6.61
C LEU A 137 9.02 4.06 5.98
N PRO A 138 9.20 5.31 6.44
CA PRO A 138 8.48 6.45 5.90
C PRO A 138 8.85 6.67 4.44
N ASN A 139 7.87 7.05 3.63
CA ASN A 139 8.09 7.45 2.25
C ASN A 139 8.86 8.78 2.17
N GLU A 140 9.42 9.13 1.00
CA GLU A 140 10.19 10.37 0.81
C GLU A 140 9.43 11.64 1.23
N TYR A 141 8.10 11.66 1.03
CA TYR A 141 7.25 12.77 1.43
C TYR A 141 7.06 12.84 2.95
N GLU A 142 6.90 11.69 3.59
CA GLU A 142 6.74 11.58 5.04
C GLU A 142 8.03 11.97 5.74
N GLN A 143 9.18 11.55 5.21
CA GLN A 143 10.50 11.98 5.70
C GLN A 143 10.63 13.50 5.67
N LYS A 144 10.35 14.15 4.54
CA LYS A 144 10.39 15.61 4.42
C LYS A 144 9.44 16.32 5.40
N TYR A 145 8.28 15.72 5.65
CA TYR A 145 7.33 16.23 6.63
C TYR A 145 7.88 16.11 8.05
N LEU A 146 8.41 14.95 8.42
CA LEU A 146 9.03 14.71 9.72
C LEU A 146 10.21 15.65 9.96
N ASP A 147 11.11 15.81 9.00
CA ASP A 147 12.24 16.76 9.07
C ASP A 147 11.75 18.21 9.27
N SER A 148 10.62 18.57 8.63
CA SER A 148 10.02 19.90 8.76
C SER A 148 9.40 20.11 10.14
N CYS A 149 8.75 19.07 10.70
CA CYS A 149 8.21 19.08 12.05
C CYS A 149 9.33 19.19 13.08
N GLU A 150 10.39 18.39 12.96
CA GLU A 150 11.56 18.42 13.85
C GLU A 150 12.20 19.81 13.85
N ARG A 151 12.44 20.40 12.67
CA ARG A 151 12.96 21.77 12.56
C ARG A 151 12.06 22.81 13.21
N LEU A 152 10.74 22.64 13.12
CA LEU A 152 9.79 23.56 13.74
C LEU A 152 9.75 23.39 15.26
N GLU A 153 9.79 22.16 15.76
CA GLU A 153 9.92 21.88 17.18
C GLU A 153 11.22 22.46 17.74
N GLU A 154 12.32 22.34 17.01
CA GLU A 154 13.59 22.95 17.39
C GLU A 154 13.45 24.47 17.51
N LEU A 155 12.81 25.13 16.54
CA LEU A 155 12.54 26.57 16.61
C LEU A 155 11.66 26.99 17.79
N ILE A 156 10.70 26.15 18.20
CA ILE A 156 9.82 26.41 19.34
C ILE A 156 10.55 26.17 20.67
N ARG A 157 11.36 25.11 20.75
CA ARG A 157 12.10 24.72 21.97
C ARG A 157 13.35 25.55 22.20
N ARG A 158 13.93 26.14 21.14
CA ARG A 158 15.09 27.03 21.24
C ARG A 158 14.76 28.17 22.20
N GLU A 159 15.51 28.22 23.30
CA GLU A 159 15.49 29.37 24.20
C GLU A 159 15.97 30.63 23.46
N PRO A 160 15.47 31.83 23.82
CA PRO A 160 15.93 33.07 23.21
C PRO A 160 17.45 33.19 23.40
N ILE A 161 18.17 33.23 22.29
CA ILE A 161 19.63 33.29 22.30
C ILE A 161 20.07 34.55 23.04
N HIS A 162 20.67 34.39 24.21
CA HIS A 162 21.26 35.50 24.96
C HIS A 162 22.62 35.82 24.34
N MET A 163 22.88 37.09 24.04
CA MET A 163 24.11 37.50 23.35
C MET A 163 25.38 37.08 24.11
N MET A 164 25.28 36.92 25.44
CA MET A 164 26.38 36.44 26.27
C MET A 164 26.72 34.95 26.04
N SER A 165 25.72 34.08 25.81
CA SER A 165 25.97 32.65 25.62
C SER A 165 26.69 32.38 24.29
N LEU A 166 26.37 33.16 23.25
CA LEU A 166 27.11 33.14 21.98
C LEU A 166 28.58 33.54 22.13
N VAL A 167 28.89 34.44 23.07
CA VAL A 167 30.25 34.92 23.33
C VAL A 167 31.03 33.87 24.12
N GLU A 168 30.41 33.21 25.10
CA GLU A 168 30.98 32.11 25.88
C GLU A 168 31.27 30.87 25.01
N ASP A 169 30.47 30.61 23.98
CA ASP A 169 30.68 29.50 23.04
C ASP A 169 31.79 29.73 22.00
N LEU A 170 32.32 30.95 21.88
CA LEU A 170 33.41 31.24 20.96
C LEU A 170 34.69 30.49 21.41
N PRO A 171 35.42 29.85 20.49
CA PRO A 171 36.64 29.12 20.82
C PRO A 171 37.75 30.02 21.39
N GLU A 172 37.63 31.34 21.26
CA GLU A 172 38.54 32.34 21.84
C GLU A 172 38.24 32.66 23.32
N MET A 173 37.02 32.39 23.79
CA MET A 173 36.54 32.66 25.16
C MET A 173 36.42 31.38 26.00
N LYS A 174 36.47 30.20 25.37
CA LYS A 174 36.63 28.92 26.07
C LYS A 174 38.03 28.89 26.68
N GLU A 175 38.16 29.38 27.91
CA GLU A 175 39.35 29.12 28.72
C GLU A 175 39.55 27.60 28.84
N ASP A 176 40.81 27.13 28.89
CA ASP A 176 41.18 25.72 29.11
C ASP A 176 40.80 25.24 30.52
N ASP A 177 39.56 25.49 30.94
CA ASP A 177 39.07 25.21 32.28
C ASP A 177 38.64 23.74 32.37
N THR A 178 39.63 22.94 32.76
CA THR A 178 39.40 21.80 33.62
C THR A 178 38.48 22.18 34.79
N LYS A 179 37.21 21.75 34.72
CA LYS A 179 36.19 21.61 35.80
C LYS A 179 35.04 22.64 35.80
N ASP A 180 34.18 22.57 34.79
CA ASP A 180 32.80 23.06 34.92
C ASP A 180 31.90 22.02 35.63
N GLN A 181 31.61 22.28 36.90
CA GLN A 181 30.70 21.45 37.74
C GLN A 181 29.22 21.75 37.53
N SER A 182 28.83 22.65 36.61
CA SER A 182 27.43 22.95 36.29
C SER A 182 26.92 22.27 35.02
N ASN A 183 27.79 21.80 34.13
CA ASN A 183 27.40 21.05 32.93
C ASN A 183 27.38 19.53 33.15
N THR A 184 28.00 19.05 34.23
CA THR A 184 28.14 17.61 34.52
C THR A 184 26.80 16.89 34.67
N GLN A 185 25.74 17.58 35.11
CA GLN A 185 24.45 16.94 35.37
C GLN A 185 23.60 16.71 34.10
N ALA A 186 23.84 17.50 33.04
CA ALA A 186 23.21 17.31 31.73
C ALA A 186 23.99 16.25 30.93
N ASP A 187 25.32 16.31 30.96
CA ASP A 187 26.20 15.32 30.32
C ASP A 187 26.15 13.94 31.01
N GLU A 188 25.85 13.84 32.31
CA GLU A 188 25.63 12.55 33.01
C GLU A 188 24.34 11.83 32.59
N LEU A 189 23.40 12.51 31.92
CA LEU A 189 22.15 11.94 31.43
C LEU A 189 22.16 11.62 29.92
N GLU A 190 23.18 12.09 29.19
CA GLU A 190 23.40 11.64 27.81
C GLU A 190 23.96 10.22 27.86
N GLU A 191 23.08 9.23 27.74
CA GLU A 191 23.51 7.84 27.58
C GLU A 191 24.41 7.73 26.34
N ASP A 192 25.66 7.31 26.52
CA ASP A 192 26.63 7.09 25.44
C ASP A 192 26.16 5.97 24.50
N PHE A 193 25.30 6.29 23.54
CA PHE A 193 24.82 5.37 22.51
C PHE A 193 25.89 5.02 21.46
N THR A 194 27.10 5.57 21.57
CA THR A 194 28.22 5.32 20.64
C THR A 194 28.59 3.83 20.53
N ASN A 195 28.37 3.04 21.59
CA ASN A 195 28.60 1.60 21.62
C ASN A 195 27.36 0.77 21.24
N TYR A 196 26.19 1.38 21.11
CA TYR A 196 24.95 0.68 20.79
C TYR A 196 24.75 0.58 19.28
N THR A 197 24.81 -0.64 18.76
CA THR A 197 24.43 -0.92 17.37
C THR A 197 23.06 -1.59 17.36
N PRO A 198 22.03 -0.96 16.76
CA PRO A 198 20.70 -1.57 16.67
C PRO A 198 20.73 -2.82 15.78
N GLU A 199 19.87 -3.79 16.07
CA GLU A 199 19.71 -4.96 15.22
C GLU A 199 19.21 -4.56 13.82
N PRO A 200 19.69 -5.23 12.75
CA PRO A 200 19.22 -4.93 11.40
C PRO A 200 17.73 -5.26 11.28
N ARG A 201 17.00 -4.39 10.59
CA ARG A 201 15.57 -4.57 10.32
C ARG A 201 15.29 -5.78 9.42
N THR A 202 16.22 -6.10 8.53
CA THR A 202 16.18 -7.28 7.65
C THR A 202 16.74 -8.47 8.40
N THR A 203 15.95 -9.54 8.51
CA THR A 203 16.36 -10.74 9.24
C THR A 203 17.09 -11.73 8.33
N GLN A 204 17.71 -12.75 8.94
CA GLN A 204 18.33 -13.84 8.17
C GLN A 204 17.30 -14.61 7.33
N ASP A 205 16.06 -14.71 7.81
CA ASP A 205 14.95 -15.37 7.11
C ASP A 205 14.50 -14.59 5.87
N ASP A 206 14.62 -13.26 5.88
CA ASP A 206 14.38 -12.43 4.70
C ASP A 206 15.43 -12.69 3.61
N ILE A 207 16.70 -12.78 4.01
CA ILE A 207 17.83 -13.03 3.10
C ILE A 207 17.71 -14.44 2.50
N GLN A 208 17.31 -15.42 3.30
CA GLN A 208 17.12 -16.81 2.87
C GLN A 208 15.77 -17.06 2.18
N GLN A 209 14.86 -16.08 2.15
CA GLN A 209 13.49 -16.20 1.68
C GLN A 209 12.74 -17.39 2.32
N ASN A 210 12.92 -17.58 3.62
CA ASN A 210 12.30 -18.68 4.36
C ASN A 210 10.80 -18.41 4.59
N THR A 211 9.93 -18.94 3.73
CA THR A 211 8.47 -18.71 3.79
C THR A 211 7.76 -19.37 4.97
N GLN A 212 8.44 -20.23 5.74
CA GLN A 212 7.85 -20.89 6.92
C GLN A 212 8.10 -20.10 8.21
N SER A 213 9.08 -19.20 8.23
CA SER A 213 9.39 -18.40 9.40
C SER A 213 8.43 -17.21 9.57
N LEU A 214 8.08 -16.94 10.82
CA LEU A 214 7.36 -15.74 11.22
C LEU A 214 8.29 -14.51 11.30
N ASN A 215 9.60 -14.70 11.37
CA ASN A 215 10.58 -13.62 11.53
C ASN A 215 10.99 -12.96 10.20
N ARG A 216 10.32 -13.27 9.09
CA ARG A 216 10.51 -12.59 7.80
C ARG A 216 9.55 -11.40 7.66
N HIS A 217 9.88 -10.35 6.94
CA HIS A 217 9.01 -9.18 6.69
C HIS A 217 8.36 -8.67 7.98
N LEU A 218 9.18 -8.23 8.93
CA LEU A 218 8.70 -7.73 10.23
C LEU A 218 7.91 -6.43 10.10
N ASP A 219 8.10 -5.70 9.01
CA ASP A 219 7.45 -4.43 8.65
C ASP A 219 6.06 -4.61 8.02
N LYS A 220 5.76 -5.80 7.46
CA LYS A 220 4.48 -6.10 6.80
C LYS A 220 3.66 -7.13 7.58
N SER A 221 2.36 -7.15 7.32
CA SER A 221 1.48 -8.23 7.78
C SER A 221 1.72 -9.51 6.97
N LEU A 222 1.79 -10.65 7.66
CA LEU A 222 1.89 -11.97 7.03
C LEU A 222 0.60 -12.77 7.22
N TYR A 223 0.21 -13.51 6.20
CA TYR A 223 -0.98 -14.35 6.19
C TYR A 223 -0.61 -15.83 6.10
N LEU A 224 -1.27 -16.67 6.90
CA LEU A 224 -1.05 -18.12 6.84
C LEU A 224 -1.86 -18.74 5.72
N ILE A 225 -1.17 -19.38 4.77
CA ILE A 225 -1.76 -20.27 3.77
C ILE A 225 -1.35 -21.70 4.03
N ILE A 226 -2.24 -22.64 3.73
CA ILE A 226 -2.00 -24.08 3.87
C ILE A 226 -2.25 -24.81 2.56
N GLN A 227 -1.50 -25.89 2.34
CA GLN A 227 -1.78 -26.86 1.32
C GLN A 227 -2.54 -28.03 1.95
N LYS A 228 -3.83 -28.16 1.61
CA LYS A 228 -4.72 -29.19 2.17
C LYS A 228 -4.80 -30.40 1.26
N ALA A 229 -4.61 -31.60 1.81
CA ALA A 229 -4.72 -32.85 1.05
C ALA A 229 -6.15 -33.03 0.47
N GLY A 230 -6.24 -33.26 -0.84
CA GLY A 230 -7.51 -33.46 -1.54
C GLY A 230 -8.38 -32.20 -1.67
N SER A 231 -7.80 -31.01 -1.52
CA SER A 231 -8.50 -29.76 -1.83
C SER A 231 -8.48 -29.45 -3.33
N ARG A 232 -9.44 -28.63 -3.77
CA ARG A 232 -9.48 -28.08 -5.14
C ARG A 232 -8.31 -27.14 -5.39
N TYR A 233 -8.05 -26.25 -4.43
CA TYR A 233 -6.99 -25.26 -4.52
C TYR A 233 -5.67 -25.83 -3.96
N THR A 234 -4.57 -25.58 -4.66
CA THR A 234 -3.23 -25.99 -4.20
C THR A 234 -2.88 -25.29 -2.90
N TRP A 235 -3.13 -23.98 -2.83
CA TRP A 235 -2.94 -23.17 -1.63
C TRP A 235 -4.26 -22.47 -1.29
N GLN A 236 -4.61 -22.49 -0.01
CA GLN A 236 -5.83 -21.86 0.47
C GLN A 236 -5.71 -21.51 1.96
N PHE A 237 -6.67 -20.74 2.46
CA PHE A 237 -6.79 -20.52 3.89
C PHE A 237 -7.31 -21.77 4.62
N PRO A 238 -6.96 -21.96 5.91
CA PRO A 238 -7.52 -23.04 6.72
C PRO A 238 -9.04 -23.06 6.68
N SER A 239 -9.60 -24.13 6.13
CA SER A 239 -11.03 -24.25 5.84
C SER A 239 -11.60 -25.62 6.24
N THR A 240 -12.85 -25.63 6.71
CA THR A 240 -13.55 -26.86 7.07
C THR A 240 -15.05 -26.78 6.78
N ASN A 241 -15.66 -27.92 6.51
CA ASN A 241 -17.09 -28.03 6.22
C ASN A 241 -17.91 -27.74 7.47
N TRP A 242 -18.99 -26.97 7.32
CA TRP A 242 -19.94 -26.71 8.40
C TRP A 242 -20.76 -27.97 8.75
N VAL A 243 -20.93 -28.20 10.05
CA VAL A 243 -21.72 -29.30 10.59
C VAL A 243 -23.00 -28.74 11.21
N ASN A 244 -24.12 -29.46 11.08
CA ASN A 244 -25.39 -29.04 11.68
C ASN A 244 -25.24 -28.97 13.21
N GLY A 245 -25.59 -27.82 13.80
CA GLY A 245 -25.59 -27.60 15.26
C GLY A 245 -24.44 -26.72 15.78
N GLU A 246 -23.47 -26.37 14.94
CA GLU A 246 -22.43 -25.37 15.28
C GLU A 246 -22.67 -24.02 14.58
N SER A 247 -22.13 -22.94 15.15
CA SER A 247 -22.10 -21.64 14.47
C SER A 247 -21.01 -21.61 13.39
N ILE A 248 -21.15 -20.77 12.36
CA ILE A 248 -20.15 -20.66 11.27
C ILE A 248 -18.78 -20.21 11.82
N LYS A 249 -18.78 -19.38 12.87
CA LYS A 249 -17.53 -19.01 13.57
C LYS A 249 -16.91 -20.22 14.29
N ASN A 250 -17.71 -21.03 14.98
CA ASN A 250 -17.20 -22.23 15.66
C ASN A 250 -16.61 -23.22 14.64
N THR A 251 -17.20 -23.31 13.43
CA THR A 251 -16.63 -24.07 12.31
C THR A 251 -15.26 -23.52 11.90
N ALA A 252 -15.09 -22.20 11.87
CA ALA A 252 -13.81 -21.55 11.61
C ALA A 252 -12.77 -21.85 12.70
N GLU A 253 -13.15 -21.73 13.98
CA GLU A 253 -12.30 -22.12 15.12
C GLU A 253 -11.92 -23.61 15.08
N ARG A 254 -12.84 -24.47 14.64
CA ARG A 254 -12.55 -25.89 14.41
C ARG A 254 -11.59 -26.10 13.25
N ALA A 255 -11.73 -25.36 12.14
CA ALA A 255 -10.78 -25.41 11.03
C ALA A 255 -9.35 -25.08 11.49
N LEU A 256 -9.21 -24.07 12.36
CA LEU A 256 -7.93 -23.71 12.99
C LEU A 256 -7.39 -24.83 13.88
N ARG A 257 -8.24 -25.39 14.75
CA ARG A 257 -7.85 -26.47 15.66
C ARG A 257 -7.43 -27.75 14.93
N ASP A 258 -8.16 -28.11 13.88
CA ASP A 258 -7.92 -29.30 13.07
C ASP A 258 -6.62 -29.16 12.26
N SER A 259 -6.34 -27.95 11.77
CA SER A 259 -5.19 -27.68 10.89
C SER A 259 -3.90 -27.39 11.68
N CYS A 260 -3.95 -26.44 12.62
CA CYS A 260 -2.79 -25.85 13.31
C CYS A 260 -2.61 -26.34 14.76
N GLY A 261 -3.52 -27.19 15.25
CA GLY A 261 -3.53 -27.68 16.62
C GLY A 261 -4.08 -26.67 17.63
N SER A 262 -3.95 -26.99 18.92
CA SER A 262 -4.50 -26.20 20.04
C SER A 262 -3.45 -25.48 20.89
N SER A 263 -2.16 -25.55 20.53
CA SER A 263 -1.03 -25.04 21.34
C SER A 263 -0.69 -23.56 21.13
N TRP A 264 -1.46 -22.84 20.31
CA TRP A 264 -1.17 -21.47 19.91
C TRP A 264 -2.34 -20.55 20.25
N LYS A 265 -2.06 -19.24 20.32
CA LYS A 265 -3.02 -18.21 20.71
C LYS A 265 -3.44 -17.42 19.48
N TYR A 266 -4.75 -17.38 19.26
CA TYR A 266 -5.37 -16.58 18.23
C TYR A 266 -6.60 -15.87 18.77
N TRP A 267 -7.03 -14.82 18.07
CA TRP A 267 -8.26 -14.11 18.38
C TRP A 267 -9.05 -13.85 17.10
N ILE A 268 -10.36 -14.07 17.17
CA ILE A 268 -11.29 -13.75 16.10
C ILE A 268 -12.16 -12.59 16.63
N PRO A 269 -12.01 -11.36 16.10
CA PRO A 269 -12.64 -10.17 16.68
C PRO A 269 -14.16 -10.13 16.48
N SER A 270 -14.69 -10.78 15.43
CA SER A 270 -16.10 -10.68 15.04
C SER A 270 -16.80 -12.04 15.07
N GLN A 271 -18.10 -12.02 15.37
CA GLN A 271 -18.99 -13.18 15.17
C GLN A 271 -19.50 -13.28 13.73
N SER A 272 -19.41 -12.19 12.96
CA SER A 272 -19.83 -12.10 11.58
C SER A 272 -18.66 -12.37 10.63
N PRO A 273 -18.90 -13.09 9.52
CA PRO A 273 -17.88 -13.29 8.49
C PRO A 273 -17.51 -11.97 7.81
N CYS A 274 -16.26 -11.86 7.38
CA CYS A 274 -15.72 -10.72 6.62
C CYS A 274 -16.22 -10.73 5.17
N GLY A 275 -16.46 -11.92 4.62
CA GLY A 275 -16.79 -12.09 3.22
C GLY A 275 -17.28 -13.50 2.90
N VAL A 276 -17.85 -13.65 1.71
CA VAL A 276 -18.32 -14.93 1.18
C VAL A 276 -17.78 -15.13 -0.22
N PHE A 277 -17.13 -16.28 -0.44
CA PHE A 277 -16.78 -16.74 -1.77
C PHE A 277 -17.72 -17.89 -2.16
N LYS A 278 -18.41 -17.71 -3.29
CA LYS A 278 -19.38 -18.68 -3.80
C LYS A 278 -18.88 -19.19 -5.14
N TYR A 279 -18.67 -20.49 -5.22
CA TYR A 279 -18.30 -21.15 -6.47
C TYR A 279 -19.12 -22.42 -6.69
N ARG A 280 -19.21 -22.82 -7.95
CA ARG A 280 -19.84 -24.07 -8.36
C ARG A 280 -18.82 -25.17 -8.47
N VAL A 281 -19.26 -26.40 -8.21
CA VAL A 281 -18.42 -27.59 -8.34
C VAL A 281 -18.79 -28.32 -9.63
N GLU A 282 -17.82 -29.00 -10.24
CA GLU A 282 -18.01 -29.87 -11.41
C GLU A 282 -19.13 -30.91 -11.16
N SER A 283 -19.83 -31.33 -12.21
CA SER A 283 -20.98 -32.24 -12.11
C SER A 283 -20.67 -33.54 -11.36
N GLU A 284 -19.47 -34.10 -11.51
CA GLU A 284 -19.05 -35.33 -10.82
C GLU A 284 -19.01 -35.17 -9.28
N LEU A 285 -18.59 -34.00 -8.81
CA LEU A 285 -18.51 -33.67 -7.39
C LEU A 285 -19.86 -33.21 -6.82
N GLN A 286 -20.77 -32.70 -7.66
CA GLN A 286 -22.11 -32.29 -7.23
C GLN A 286 -22.91 -33.47 -6.66
N ASP A 287 -22.79 -34.64 -7.27
CA ASP A 287 -23.45 -35.87 -6.80
C ASP A 287 -22.90 -36.34 -5.45
N LEU A 288 -21.58 -36.21 -5.23
CA LEU A 288 -20.93 -36.54 -3.97
C LEU A 288 -21.32 -35.57 -2.85
N LEU A 289 -21.30 -34.27 -3.14
CA LEU A 289 -21.62 -33.20 -2.18
C LEU A 289 -23.13 -33.04 -1.95
N LYS A 290 -23.94 -33.55 -2.88
CA LYS A 290 -25.40 -33.37 -3.00
C LYS A 290 -25.79 -31.90 -2.99
N ALA A 291 -25.03 -31.08 -3.71
CA ALA A 291 -25.12 -29.63 -3.76
C ALA A 291 -24.57 -29.09 -5.10
N GLU A 292 -25.12 -27.98 -5.57
CA GLU A 292 -24.68 -27.26 -6.79
C GLU A 292 -23.30 -26.61 -6.61
N GLY A 293 -23.00 -26.17 -5.40
CA GLY A 293 -21.80 -25.38 -5.12
C GLY A 293 -21.43 -25.32 -3.65
N ILE A 294 -20.35 -24.59 -3.39
CA ILE A 294 -19.85 -24.31 -2.04
C ILE A 294 -19.92 -22.81 -1.80
N LYS A 295 -20.39 -22.43 -0.62
CA LYS A 295 -20.30 -21.09 -0.06
C LYS A 295 -19.30 -21.12 1.08
N GLU A 296 -18.17 -20.46 0.86
CA GLU A 296 -17.07 -20.37 1.80
C GLU A 296 -17.14 -19.02 2.51
N PHE A 297 -17.30 -19.04 3.83
CA PHE A 297 -17.35 -17.86 4.68
C PHE A 297 -15.96 -17.59 5.27
N PHE A 298 -15.46 -16.36 5.13
CA PHE A 298 -14.16 -15.98 5.67
C PHE A 298 -14.30 -15.25 7.00
N PHE A 299 -13.47 -15.63 7.98
CA PHE A 299 -13.28 -14.89 9.23
C PHE A 299 -11.84 -14.39 9.31
N ARG A 300 -11.67 -13.15 9.75
CA ARG A 300 -10.34 -12.62 10.09
C ARG A 300 -9.94 -13.07 11.49
N SER A 301 -8.67 -13.42 11.66
CA SER A 301 -8.10 -13.81 12.94
C SER A 301 -6.69 -13.29 13.09
N HIS A 302 -6.32 -12.87 14.31
CA HIS A 302 -4.98 -12.39 14.63
C HIS A 302 -4.18 -13.47 15.36
N TYR A 303 -2.92 -13.64 14.97
CA TYR A 303 -1.94 -14.49 15.63
C TYR A 303 -1.23 -13.72 16.76
N PHE A 304 -1.26 -14.27 17.98
CA PHE A 304 -0.62 -13.66 19.16
C PHE A 304 0.62 -14.42 19.66
N GLY A 305 0.88 -15.63 19.16
CA GLY A 305 2.03 -16.43 19.56
C GLY A 305 1.70 -17.86 19.95
N GLY A 306 2.73 -18.70 19.94
CA GLY A 306 2.68 -20.10 20.33
C GLY A 306 3.05 -21.05 19.20
N ASP A 307 3.33 -22.30 19.54
CA ASP A 307 3.84 -23.27 18.57
C ASP A 307 2.69 -23.82 17.72
N LEU A 308 2.78 -23.60 16.40
CA LEU A 308 1.86 -24.19 15.42
C LEU A 308 2.22 -25.67 15.24
N LYS A 309 1.30 -26.55 15.64
CA LYS A 309 1.46 -28.00 15.48
C LYS A 309 0.53 -28.48 14.39
N PHE A 310 1.04 -28.50 13.16
CA PHE A 310 0.25 -28.89 12.01
C PHE A 310 -0.06 -30.38 12.01
N ASN A 311 -1.31 -30.71 11.67
CA ASN A 311 -1.73 -32.09 11.49
C ASN A 311 -1.34 -32.57 10.08
N SER A 312 -0.29 -33.38 9.99
CA SER A 312 0.25 -33.89 8.72
C SER A 312 -0.73 -34.72 7.88
N LYS A 313 -1.85 -35.16 8.46
CA LYS A 313 -2.91 -35.85 7.72
C LYS A 313 -3.78 -34.90 6.89
N ILE A 314 -3.87 -33.63 7.32
CA ILE A 314 -4.77 -32.62 6.74
C ILE A 314 -3.95 -31.60 5.96
N VAL A 315 -2.85 -31.13 6.56
CA VAL A 315 -1.97 -30.10 6.02
C VAL A 315 -0.69 -30.76 5.53
N LEU A 316 -0.40 -30.62 4.23
CA LEU A 316 0.82 -31.11 3.60
C LEU A 316 1.98 -30.14 3.81
N ASP A 317 1.72 -28.85 3.61
CA ASP A 317 2.69 -27.77 3.78
C ASP A 317 1.96 -26.47 4.20
N TYR A 318 2.70 -25.53 4.78
CA TYR A 318 2.19 -24.23 5.19
C TYR A 318 3.21 -23.13 4.89
N LYS A 319 2.71 -21.92 4.63
CA LYS A 319 3.56 -20.75 4.37
C LYS A 319 2.94 -19.50 4.98
N TRP A 320 3.80 -18.61 5.47
CA TRP A 320 3.48 -17.26 5.88
C TRP A 320 3.81 -16.32 4.74
N VAL A 321 2.81 -15.66 4.16
CA VAL A 321 2.93 -14.94 2.88
C VAL A 321 2.44 -13.51 3.02
N SER A 322 3.15 -12.55 2.41
CA SER A 322 2.73 -11.16 2.40
C SER A 322 1.57 -10.93 1.41
N LYS A 323 0.86 -9.80 1.51
CA LYS A 323 -0.27 -9.52 0.60
C LYS A 323 0.14 -9.50 -0.89
N GLU A 324 1.34 -9.02 -1.18
CA GLU A 324 1.89 -8.94 -2.54
C GLU A 324 2.16 -10.35 -3.10
N GLU A 325 2.76 -11.21 -2.29
CA GLU A 325 3.11 -12.58 -2.67
C GLU A 325 1.88 -13.51 -2.76
N LEU A 326 0.75 -13.18 -2.11
CA LEU A 326 -0.46 -14.02 -2.16
C LEU A 326 -0.95 -14.29 -3.60
N LYS A 327 -0.68 -13.36 -4.53
CA LYS A 327 -1.06 -13.49 -5.94
C LYS A 327 -0.36 -14.66 -6.62
N ASP A 328 0.86 -14.97 -6.20
CA ASP A 328 1.69 -15.99 -6.85
C ASP A 328 1.32 -17.41 -6.39
N TYR A 329 0.67 -17.54 -5.23
CA TYR A 329 0.30 -18.83 -4.64
C TYR A 329 -1.17 -19.21 -4.86
N LEU A 330 -2.07 -18.24 -4.85
CA LEU A 330 -3.51 -18.45 -4.95
C LEU A 330 -3.98 -18.44 -6.40
N ASP A 331 -4.97 -19.26 -6.72
CA ASP A 331 -5.64 -19.22 -8.02
C ASP A 331 -6.30 -17.85 -8.25
N GLU A 332 -6.32 -17.37 -9.50
CA GLU A 332 -6.74 -16.01 -9.85
C GLU A 332 -8.18 -15.69 -9.37
N GLU A 333 -9.14 -16.59 -9.60
CA GLU A 333 -10.53 -16.44 -9.15
C GLU A 333 -10.63 -16.34 -7.61
N TYR A 334 -9.84 -17.16 -6.91
CA TYR A 334 -9.82 -17.16 -5.45
C TYR A 334 -9.17 -15.89 -4.91
N TYR A 335 -8.03 -15.49 -5.49
CA TYR A 335 -7.29 -14.27 -5.12
C TYR A 335 -8.15 -13.01 -5.27
N GLU A 336 -8.83 -12.81 -6.40
CA GLU A 336 -9.67 -11.64 -6.64
C GLU A 336 -10.77 -11.46 -5.58
N SER A 337 -11.32 -12.57 -5.08
CA SER A 337 -12.33 -12.55 -4.03
C SER A 337 -11.73 -12.26 -2.66
N VAL A 338 -10.62 -12.91 -2.32
CA VAL A 338 -10.07 -12.86 -0.96
C VAL A 338 -9.29 -11.56 -0.70
N VAL A 339 -8.63 -10.99 -1.71
CA VAL A 339 -7.92 -9.71 -1.57
C VAL A 339 -8.83 -8.58 -1.07
N GLN A 340 -10.12 -8.64 -1.39
CA GLN A 340 -11.11 -7.66 -0.91
C GLN A 340 -11.37 -7.77 0.60
N PHE A 341 -11.12 -8.95 1.18
CA PHE A 341 -11.29 -9.20 2.61
C PHE A 341 -10.01 -8.91 3.42
N ILE A 342 -8.87 -8.77 2.73
CA ILE A 342 -7.56 -8.54 3.32
C ILE A 342 -7.19 -7.06 3.27
N TYR A 343 -7.13 -6.46 4.46
CA TYR A 343 -6.66 -5.09 4.62
C TYR A 343 -5.17 -5.09 4.94
N ASP A 344 -4.40 -4.32 4.18
CA ASP A 344 -2.98 -4.15 4.43
C ASP A 344 -2.82 -3.03 5.46
N ASP A 345 -3.27 -3.33 6.67
CA ASP A 345 -3.45 -2.35 7.74
C ASP A 345 -2.12 -2.03 8.46
N CYS A 346 -1.07 -1.76 7.69
CA CYS A 346 0.15 -1.13 8.19
C CYS A 346 -0.09 0.36 8.59
N TYR A 347 -1.31 0.87 8.36
CA TYR A 347 -1.68 2.29 8.46
C TYR A 347 -2.44 2.70 9.74
N TYR A 348 -2.58 1.82 10.75
CA TYR A 348 -3.20 2.20 12.03
C TYR A 348 -2.34 3.17 12.88
N GLY A 349 -1.15 3.58 12.40
CA GLY A 349 -0.32 4.59 13.06
C GLY A 349 -0.73 6.05 12.78
N TYR A 350 -1.66 6.31 11.85
CA TYR A 350 -1.96 7.67 11.37
C TYR A 350 -3.46 8.04 11.32
N ILE A 351 -4.29 7.43 12.17
CA ILE A 351 -5.67 7.90 12.40
C ILE A 351 -5.76 8.60 13.75
#